data_AF-A0A8A2UD69-F1
#
_entry.id   AF-A0A8A2UD69-F1
#
_cell.length_a   1.000
_cell.length_b   1.000
_cell.length_c   1.000
_cell.angle_alpha   90.00
_cell.angle_beta   90.00
_cell.angle_gamma   90.00
#
_symmetry.space_group_name_H-M   'P 1'
#
loop_
_entity.id
_entity.type
_entity.pdbx_description
1 polymer ?
#
loop_
_entity_poly.entity_id
_entity_poly.type
_entity_poly.pdbx_seq_one_letter_code
_entity_poly.pdbx_strand_id
1 'polypeptide(L)'
;MKTTISVRPELERPTNRPLRVTFGTLWLVDLVATVFLFLVPYATELNPLTTLFYDTIGLPGVLLAGTIYAVLVVLIGYVLSKPVDGVFLIGVAAVYGVCATNNVVLLLFREPIVEQLVL
;
A
#
# COMPACT_ATOMS: atom_id res chain seq x y z
N MET A 1 6.08 41.71 23.77
CA MET A 1 5.87 41.24 22.39
C MET A 1 6.04 39.73 22.39
N LYS A 2 4.96 38.95 22.27
CA LYS A 2 4.96 37.49 22.40
C LYS A 2 5.22 36.91 21.02
N THR A 3 6.44 36.43 20.77
CA THR A 3 6.82 35.82 19.49
C THR A 3 6.12 34.48 19.39
N THR A 4 4.99 34.46 18.68
CA THR A 4 4.30 33.21 18.33
C THR A 4 5.15 32.51 17.28
N ILE A 5 5.96 31.53 17.70
CA ILE A 5 6.70 30.68 16.78
C ILE A 5 5.66 29.86 16.01
N SER A 6 5.46 30.20 14.74
CA SER A 6 4.73 29.35 13.80
C SER A 6 5.59 28.11 13.59
N VAL A 7 5.30 27.05 14.34
CA VAL A 7 5.84 25.71 14.05
C VAL A 7 5.13 25.26 12.78
N ARG A 8 5.68 25.63 11.62
CA ARG A 8 5.36 24.88 10.40
C ARG A 8 5.93 23.48 10.64
N PRO A 9 5.14 22.41 10.47
CA PRO A 9 5.72 21.08 10.41
C PRO A 9 6.68 21.08 9.21
N GLU A 10 7.98 21.15 9.47
CA GLU A 10 8.96 20.89 8.43
C GLU A 10 8.71 19.45 7.97
N LEU A 11 8.39 19.27 6.69
CA LEU A 11 8.30 17.95 6.08
C LEU A 11 9.68 17.29 6.19
N GLU A 12 9.90 16.54 7.25
CA GLU A 12 11.11 15.74 7.36
C GLU A 12 10.95 14.49 6.51
N ARG A 13 11.90 14.29 5.60
CA ARG A 13 11.93 13.10 4.76
C ARG A 13 12.13 11.86 5.64
N PRO A 14 11.37 10.76 5.41
CA PRO A 14 11.65 9.47 6.04
C PRO A 14 13.13 9.12 5.81
N THR A 15 13.92 9.16 6.88
CA THR A 15 15.39 9.21 6.78
C THR A 15 15.96 7.82 6.42
N ASN A 16 15.17 6.76 6.59
CA ASN A 16 15.61 5.37 6.46
C ASN A 16 15.48 4.85 5.02
N ARG A 17 16.59 4.87 4.26
CA ARG A 17 16.65 4.40 2.85
C ARG A 17 16.22 2.93 2.68
N PRO A 18 16.69 1.95 3.47
CA PRO A 18 16.21 0.57 3.43
C PRO A 18 14.69 0.45 3.46
N LEU A 19 14.04 1.18 4.37
CA LEU A 19 12.59 1.12 4.57
C LEU A 19 11.82 1.59 3.33
N ARG A 20 12.29 2.65 2.67
CA ARG A 20 11.71 3.15 1.42
C ARG A 20 11.82 2.15 0.28
N VAL A 21 12.94 1.42 0.21
CA VAL A 21 13.13 0.37 -0.80
C VAL A 21 12.19 -0.79 -0.52
N THR A 22 12.12 -1.27 0.73
CA THR A 22 11.20 -2.34 1.12
C THR A 22 9.74 -1.97 0.78
N PHE A 23 9.30 -0.77 1.15
CA PHE A 23 7.96 -0.29 0.82
C PHE A 23 7.73 -0.26 -0.69
N GLY A 24 8.65 0.31 -1.48
CA GLY A 24 8.53 0.39 -2.93
C GLY A 24 8.47 -1.00 -3.60
N THR A 25 9.27 -1.95 -3.12
CA THR A 25 9.25 -3.33 -3.62
C THR A 25 7.92 -4.02 -3.28
N LEU A 26 7.46 -3.92 -2.04
CA LEU A 26 6.20 -4.54 -1.63
C LEU A 26 4.99 -3.93 -2.35
N TRP A 27 4.98 -2.61 -2.53
CA TRP A 27 3.98 -1.92 -3.34
C TRP A 27 3.96 -2.43 -4.79
N LEU A 28 5.13 -2.60 -5.42
CA LEU A 28 5.19 -3.08 -6.80
C LEU A 28 4.67 -4.52 -6.92
N VAL A 29 5.04 -5.40 -6.00
CA VAL A 29 4.55 -6.79 -5.97
C VAL A 29 3.03 -6.83 -5.82
N ASP A 30 2.51 -6.06 -4.86
CA ASP A 30 1.07 -5.96 -4.62
C ASP A 30 0.31 -5.41 -5.85
N LEU A 31 0.86 -4.37 -6.49
CA LEU A 31 0.26 -3.77 -7.67
C LEU A 31 0.18 -4.75 -8.83
N VAL A 32 1.27 -5.48 -9.09
CA VAL A 32 1.32 -6.50 -10.14
C VAL A 32 0.33 -7.62 -9.85
N ALA A 33 0.30 -8.13 -8.61
CA ALA A 33 -0.65 -9.16 -8.22
C ALA A 33 -2.10 -8.69 -8.37
N THR A 34 -2.41 -7.47 -7.92
CA THR A 34 -3.74 -6.86 -8.04
C THR A 34 -4.16 -6.73 -9.51
N VAL A 35 -3.26 -6.24 -10.38
CA VAL A 35 -3.51 -6.17 -11.83
C VAL A 35 -3.88 -7.54 -12.40
N PHE A 36 -3.14 -8.60 -12.04
CA PHE A 36 -3.48 -9.94 -12.48
C PHE A 36 -4.76 -10.49 -11.87
N LEU A 37 -5.07 -10.15 -10.61
CA LEU A 37 -6.32 -10.56 -9.98
C LEU A 37 -7.53 -9.94 -10.70
N PHE A 38 -7.44 -8.69 -11.18
CA PHE A 38 -8.49 -8.08 -12.01
C PHE A 38 -8.62 -8.70 -13.42
N LEU A 39 -7.69 -9.56 -13.83
CA LEU A 39 -7.74 -10.27 -15.11
C LEU A 39 -8.29 -11.71 -14.98
N VAL A 40 -8.40 -12.25 -13.77
CA VAL A 40 -8.89 -13.61 -13.56
C VAL A 40 -10.39 -13.63 -13.25
N PRO A 41 -11.15 -14.59 -13.82
CA PRO A 41 -12.61 -14.58 -13.76
C PRO A 41 -13.21 -14.91 -12.38
N TYR A 42 -12.40 -15.34 -11.41
CA TYR A 42 -12.84 -15.76 -10.08
C TYR A 42 -12.61 -14.71 -8.99
N ALA A 43 -11.90 -13.62 -9.27
CA ALA A 43 -11.72 -12.51 -8.34
C ALA A 43 -12.71 -11.39 -8.68
N THR A 44 -13.96 -11.53 -8.23
CA THR A 44 -15.06 -10.65 -8.64
C THR A 44 -15.07 -9.29 -7.92
N GLU A 45 -14.58 -9.22 -6.68
CA GLU A 45 -14.51 -7.97 -5.92
C GLU A 45 -13.28 -7.95 -4.98
N LEU A 46 -12.31 -7.08 -5.26
CA LEU A 46 -11.07 -6.97 -4.47
C LEU A 46 -11.14 -5.83 -3.44
N ASN A 47 -11.14 -4.58 -3.92
CA ASN A 47 -11.20 -3.38 -3.09
C ASN A 47 -12.22 -2.43 -3.74
N PRO A 48 -13.26 -1.95 -3.02
CA PRO A 48 -14.34 -1.15 -3.60
C PRO A 48 -13.87 0.03 -4.43
N LEU A 49 -12.83 0.73 -3.98
CA LEU A 49 -12.26 1.86 -4.72
C LEU A 49 -11.50 1.39 -5.95
N THR A 50 -10.62 0.40 -5.81
CA THR A 50 -9.87 -0.15 -6.96
C THR A 50 -10.81 -0.73 -8.02
N THR A 51 -11.88 -1.41 -7.59
CA THR A 51 -12.94 -1.91 -8.47
C THR A 51 -13.67 -0.77 -9.14
N LEU A 52 -14.06 0.29 -8.43
CA LEU A 52 -14.68 1.48 -9.02
C LEU A 52 -13.78 2.10 -10.11
N PHE A 53 -12.49 2.27 -9.84
CA PHE A 53 -11.55 2.80 -10.81
C PHE A 53 -11.39 1.86 -12.03
N TYR A 54 -11.37 0.54 -11.80
CA TYR A 54 -11.37 -0.46 -12.88
C TYR A 54 -12.63 -0.39 -13.75
N ASP A 55 -13.81 -0.29 -13.14
CA ASP A 55 -15.07 -0.21 -13.87
C ASP A 55 -15.17 1.09 -14.70
N THR A 56 -14.52 2.16 -14.23
CA THR A 56 -14.57 3.48 -14.90
C THR A 56 -13.59 3.58 -16.07
N ILE A 57 -12.34 3.11 -15.90
CA ILE A 57 -11.26 3.33 -16.87
C ILE A 57 -10.38 2.09 -17.12
N GLY A 58 -10.81 0.90 -16.69
CA GLY A 58 -10.12 -0.37 -16.87
C GLY A 58 -8.85 -0.51 -16.05
N LEU A 59 -7.91 -1.31 -16.54
CA LEU A 59 -6.58 -1.53 -15.94
C LEU A 59 -5.84 -0.25 -15.53
N PRO A 60 -5.84 0.85 -16.31
CA PRO A 60 -5.28 2.13 -15.88
C PRO A 60 -5.84 2.63 -14.54
N GLY A 61 -7.10 2.33 -14.23
CA GLY A 61 -7.74 2.67 -12.95
C GLY A 61 -7.15 1.92 -11.77
N VAL A 62 -6.79 0.64 -11.96
CA VAL A 62 -6.11 -0.15 -10.93
C VAL A 62 -4.75 0.45 -10.61
N LEU A 63 -3.98 0.84 -11.63
CA LEU A 63 -2.69 1.51 -11.47
C LEU A 63 -2.83 2.84 -10.74
N LEU A 64 -3.84 3.63 -11.10
CA LEU A 64 -4.13 4.92 -10.48
C LEU A 64 -4.49 4.75 -8.99
N ALA A 65 -5.43 3.86 -8.67
CA ALA A 65 -5.84 3.58 -7.30
C ALA A 65 -4.65 3.10 -6.45
N GLY A 66 -3.90 2.10 -6.92
CA GLY A 66 -2.72 1.56 -6.24
C GLY A 66 -1.63 2.62 -6.02
N THR A 67 -1.46 3.55 -6.95
CA THR A 67 -0.50 4.66 -6.81
C THR A 67 -0.99 5.71 -5.80
N ILE A 68 -2.29 6.06 -5.82
CA ILE A 68 -2.88 7.01 -4.86
C ILE A 68 -2.68 6.50 -3.42
N TYR A 69 -2.97 5.22 -3.16
CA TYR A 69 -2.76 4.65 -1.84
C TYR A 69 -1.30 4.75 -1.40
N ALA A 70 -0.36 4.42 -2.27
CA ALA A 70 1.06 4.50 -1.96
C ALA A 70 1.51 5.94 -1.68
N VAL A 71 1.04 6.90 -2.47
CA VAL A 71 1.31 8.33 -2.24
C VAL A 71 0.76 8.78 -0.89
N LEU A 72 -0.46 8.38 -0.52
CA LEU A 72 -1.04 8.71 0.78
C LEU A 72 -0.22 8.16 1.94
N VAL A 73 0.20 6.89 1.88
CA VAL A 73 1.08 6.28 2.89
C VAL A 73 2.39 7.07 3.02
N VAL A 74 3.00 7.42 1.87
CA VAL A 74 4.23 8.21 1.84
C VAL A 74 4.02 9.60 2.46
N LEU A 75 2.95 10.31 2.08
CA LEU A 75 2.61 11.63 2.62
C LEU A 75 2.36 11.60 4.13
N ILE A 76 1.66 10.59 4.63
CA ILE A 76 1.47 10.39 6.07
C ILE A 76 2.83 10.23 6.76
N GLY A 77 3.75 9.45 6.16
CA GLY A 77 5.12 9.31 6.66
C GLY A 77 5.93 10.61 6.73
N TYR A 78 5.58 11.65 5.95
CA TYR A 78 6.20 12.98 6.05
C TYR A 78 5.59 13.87 7.16
N VAL A 79 4.39 13.55 7.63
CA VAL A 79 3.67 14.33 8.66
C VAL A 79 3.95 13.76 10.05
N LEU A 80 4.31 12.48 10.17
CA LEU A 80 4.59 11.85 11.46
C LEU A 80 5.93 12.32 12.04
N SER A 81 5.92 12.65 13.34
CA SER A 81 7.12 13.01 14.10
C SER A 81 7.98 11.79 14.41
N LYS A 82 9.31 11.95 14.45
CA LYS A 82 10.24 10.90 14.92
C LYS A 82 10.05 10.61 16.41
N PRO A 83 10.11 9.33 16.86
CA PRO A 83 10.36 8.10 16.09
C PRO A 83 9.07 7.40 15.60
N VAL A 84 7.90 8.05 15.72
CA VAL A 84 6.60 7.48 15.36
C VAL A 84 6.53 7.19 13.86
N ASP A 85 7.22 7.98 13.03
CA ASP A 85 7.41 7.75 11.60
C ASP A 85 7.99 6.35 11.29
N GLY A 86 9.03 5.94 12.01
CA GLY A 86 9.70 4.65 11.82
C GLY A 86 8.82 3.48 12.20
N VAL A 87 8.16 3.53 13.37
CA VAL A 87 7.27 2.46 13.83
C VAL A 87 6.03 2.35 12.94
N PHE A 88 5.44 3.49 12.56
CA PHE A 88 4.32 3.53 11.62
C PHE A 88 4.69 2.92 10.28
N LEU A 89 5.81 3.33 9.68
CA LEU A 89 6.24 2.81 8.38
C LEU A 89 6.61 1.33 8.44
N ILE A 90 7.20 0.84 9.54
CA ILE A 90 7.44 -0.59 9.74
C ILE A 90 6.12 -1.36 9.85
N GLY A 91 5.17 -0.87 10.65
CA GLY A 91 3.85 -1.48 10.80
C GLY A 91 3.09 -1.53 9.48
N VAL A 92 3.07 -0.42 8.74
CA VAL A 92 2.46 -0.35 7.42
C VAL A 92 3.16 -1.29 6.44
N ALA A 93 4.49 -1.32 6.40
CA ALA A 93 5.24 -2.23 5.54
C ALA A 93 5.00 -3.70 5.88
N ALA A 94 4.86 -4.05 7.17
CA ALA A 94 4.55 -5.41 7.60
C ALA A 94 3.14 -5.82 7.17
N VAL A 95 2.13 -4.97 7.43
CA VAL A 95 0.75 -5.20 6.98
C VAL A 95 0.68 -5.31 5.45
N TYR A 96 1.36 -4.40 4.74
CA TYR A 96 1.46 -4.45 3.28
C TYR A 96 2.12 -5.74 2.79
N GLY A 97 3.18 -6.20 3.46
CA GLY A 97 3.86 -7.43 3.11
C GLY A 97 2.94 -8.65 3.21
N VAL A 98 2.11 -8.72 4.26
CA VAL A 98 1.11 -9.79 4.43
C VAL A 98 0.05 -9.73 3.33
N CYS A 99 -0.51 -8.55 3.05
CA CYS A 99 -1.52 -8.38 2.00
C CYS A 99 -0.98 -8.71 0.61
N ALA A 100 0.21 -8.20 0.26
CA ALA A 100 0.88 -8.47 -1.00
C ALA A 100 1.15 -9.97 -1.18
N THR A 101 1.61 -10.64 -0.11
CA THR A 101 1.85 -12.09 -0.12
C THR A 101 0.55 -12.85 -0.31
N ASN A 102 -0.53 -12.47 0.37
CA ASN A 102 -1.85 -13.06 0.17
C ASN A 102 -2.32 -12.93 -1.29
N ASN A 103 -2.13 -11.76 -1.90
CA ASN A 103 -2.51 -11.53 -3.29
C ASN A 103 -1.69 -12.40 -4.27
N VAL A 104 -0.39 -12.57 -4.02
CA VAL A 104 0.46 -13.49 -4.80
C VAL A 104 0.01 -14.94 -4.63
N VAL A 105 -0.28 -15.38 -3.41
CA VAL A 105 -0.75 -16.74 -3.15
C VAL A 105 -2.11 -16.99 -3.79
N LEU A 106 -3.04 -16.05 -3.66
CA LEU A 106 -4.36 -16.12 -4.29
C LEU A 106 -4.23 -16.22 -5.82
N LEU A 107 -3.30 -15.47 -6.42
CA LEU A 107 -3.06 -15.53 -7.85
C LEU A 107 -2.50 -16.90 -8.30
N LEU A 108 -1.57 -17.47 -7.55
CA LEU A 108 -0.90 -18.72 -7.91
C LEU A 108 -1.74 -19.97 -7.62
N PHE A 109 -2.46 -19.97 -6.49
CA PHE A 109 -3.14 -21.15 -5.94
C PHE A 109 -4.67 -21.05 -6.00
N ARG A 110 -5.22 -19.89 -6.41
CA ARG A 110 -6.67 -19.60 -6.46
C ARG A 110 -7.38 -19.59 -5.10
N GLU A 111 -6.63 -19.78 -4.02
CA GLU A 111 -7.12 -19.76 -2.64
C GLU A 111 -6.29 -18.75 -1.81
N PRO A 112 -6.91 -17.98 -0.92
CA PRO A 112 -6.19 -17.10 0.00
C PRO A 112 -5.42 -17.90 1.06
N ILE A 113 -4.36 -17.30 1.64
CA ILE A 113 -3.48 -17.94 2.63
C ILE A 113 -4.26 -18.52 3.82
N VAL A 114 -5.32 -17.83 4.25
CA VAL A 114 -6.12 -18.25 5.41
C VAL A 114 -6.87 -19.55 5.11
N GLU A 115 -7.35 -19.75 3.89
CA GLU A 115 -8.03 -20.99 3.51
C GLU A 115 -7.06 -22.17 3.40
N GLN A 116 -5.82 -21.92 2.97
CA GLN A 116 -4.75 -22.94 2.92
C GLN A 116 -4.25 -23.39 4.31
N LEU A 117 -4.44 -22.57 5.36
CA LEU A 117 -3.99 -22.88 6.72
C LEU A 117 -5.05 -23.61 7.56
N VAL A 118 -6.30 -23.64 7.09
CA VAL A 118 -7.45 -24.21 7.81
C VAL A 118 -7.87 -25.58 7.23
N LEU A 119 -7.36 -25.95 6.06
CA LEU A 119 -7.55 -27.24 5.38
C LEU A 119 -6.28 -28.11 5.45
#